data_AF-A0A662EEW5-F1
#
_entry.id   AF-A0A662EEW5-F1
#
_cell.length_a   1.000
_cell.length_b   1.000
_cell.length_c   1.000
_cell.angle_alpha   90.00
_cell.angle_beta   90.00
_cell.angle_gamma   90.00
#
_symmetry.space_group_name_H-M   'P 1'
#
loop_
_entity.id
_entity.type
_entity.pdbx_description
1 polymer ?
#
loop_
_entity_poly.entity_id
_entity_poly.type
_entity_poly.pdbx_seq_one_letter_code
_entity_poly.pdbx_strand_id
1 'polypeptide(L)'
;MDIWDGQMNMFDENPQRKVSAGEKVVVFDLETQRSFKDVGGRTQMHKLGVSIGVAYRYDTDEYLTVTEERIGELIELLQSADLVVGYNIRGFDYEVLRAYTDADLSALPTCDLMLDLEAQLGFRPKLESVASSTLGTGKSADGLQALEWWRQGEIEKIAEYCKEDVRVTKELYDFGKRNRCVLISRFGGKARQVDIDW
;
A
#
# COMPACT_ATOMS: atom_id res chain seq x y z
N MET A 1 -3.14 30.80 1.19
CA MET A 1 -4.59 30.83 0.87
C MET A 1 -4.66 30.69 -0.64
N ASP A 2 -4.88 29.47 -1.11
CA ASP A 2 -4.99 29.22 -2.54
C ASP A 2 -6.42 29.46 -2.99
N ILE A 3 -6.54 30.37 -3.96
CA ILE A 3 -7.81 30.76 -4.57
C ILE A 3 -8.18 29.65 -5.55
N TRP A 4 -9.18 28.87 -5.19
CA TRP A 4 -9.77 27.82 -6.02
C TRP A 4 -10.86 28.44 -6.92
N ASP A 5 -10.67 28.42 -8.23
CA ASP A 5 -11.56 29.03 -9.25
C ASP A 5 -12.56 28.03 -9.89
N GLY A 6 -12.68 26.84 -9.32
CA GLY A 6 -13.91 26.06 -9.40
C GLY A 6 -14.15 25.21 -10.65
N GLN A 7 -13.24 25.14 -11.62
CA GLN A 7 -13.36 24.19 -12.74
C GLN A 7 -11.99 23.73 -13.25
N MET A 8 -11.46 22.65 -12.67
CA MET A 8 -10.46 21.82 -13.35
C MET A 8 -11.19 20.78 -14.20
N ASN A 9 -10.85 20.65 -15.49
CA ASN A 9 -11.39 19.59 -16.34
C ASN A 9 -10.96 18.22 -15.79
N MET A 10 -11.71 17.17 -16.15
CA MET A 10 -11.47 15.76 -15.81
C MET A 10 -10.07 15.21 -16.19
N PHE A 11 -9.23 16.03 -16.85
CA PHE A 11 -7.89 15.69 -17.34
C PHE A 11 -6.81 16.72 -16.94
N ASP A 12 -7.14 17.73 -16.14
CA ASP A 12 -6.15 18.71 -15.70
C ASP A 12 -5.39 18.14 -14.49
N GLU A 13 -4.14 17.73 -14.70
CA GLU A 13 -3.25 17.37 -13.58
C GLU A 13 -2.85 18.66 -12.83
N ASN A 14 -2.90 18.65 -11.49
CA ASN A 14 -2.28 19.72 -10.71
C ASN A 14 -0.85 19.29 -10.31
N PRO A 15 0.21 19.78 -11.00
CA PRO A 15 1.59 19.39 -10.69
C PRO A 15 2.06 19.89 -9.32
N GLN A 16 1.32 20.80 -8.66
CA GLN A 16 1.61 21.29 -7.31
C GLN A 16 1.13 20.32 -6.21
N ARG A 17 0.26 19.35 -6.54
CA ARG A 17 -0.22 18.31 -5.60
C ARG A 17 0.65 17.06 -5.66
N LYS A 18 1.95 17.24 -5.49
CA LYS A 18 2.92 16.15 -5.34
C LYS A 18 3.40 16.12 -3.91
N VAL A 19 3.80 14.94 -3.43
CA VAL A 19 4.60 14.86 -2.21
C VAL A 19 5.90 15.62 -2.47
N SER A 20 6.21 16.57 -1.60
CA SER A 20 7.38 17.43 -1.76
C SER A 20 8.65 16.72 -1.29
N ALA A 21 9.77 17.04 -1.94
CA ALA A 21 11.07 16.52 -1.54
C ALA A 21 11.37 16.99 -0.11
N GLY A 22 11.46 16.03 0.83
CA GLY A 22 11.71 16.28 2.25
C GLY A 22 10.55 15.97 3.20
N GLU A 23 9.35 15.69 2.70
CA GLU A 23 8.26 15.14 3.54
C GLU A 23 8.53 13.66 3.85
N LYS A 24 8.42 13.26 5.12
CA LYS A 24 8.65 11.86 5.54
C LYS A 24 7.40 11.02 5.30
N VAL A 25 6.96 10.96 4.05
CA VAL A 25 5.90 10.04 3.61
C VAL A 25 6.54 8.70 3.27
N VAL A 26 5.98 7.63 3.81
CA VAL A 26 6.44 6.25 3.58
C VAL A 26 5.32 5.44 2.97
N VAL A 27 5.59 4.78 1.85
CA VAL A 27 4.69 3.76 1.27
C VAL A 27 5.24 2.40 1.65
N PHE A 28 4.44 1.49 2.18
CA PHE A 28 4.95 0.16 2.52
C PHE A 28 3.93 -0.95 2.29
N ASP A 29 4.47 -2.17 2.24
CA ASP A 29 3.74 -3.43 2.17
C ASP A 29 4.59 -4.54 2.83
N LEU A 30 3.95 -5.64 3.22
CA LEU A 30 4.66 -6.83 3.72
C LEU A 30 4.06 -8.15 3.20
N GLU A 31 4.93 -9.13 3.11
CA GLU A 31 4.59 -10.52 2.84
C GLU A 31 4.73 -11.38 4.08
N THR A 32 3.96 -12.46 4.13
CA THR A 32 3.89 -13.34 5.30
C THR A 32 4.52 -14.71 5.07
N GLN A 33 4.90 -15.37 6.17
CA GLN A 33 5.50 -16.71 6.13
C GLN A 33 4.45 -17.83 6.12
N ARG A 34 3.25 -17.54 6.63
CA ARG A 34 2.20 -18.52 6.87
C ARG A 34 0.88 -17.99 6.34
N SER A 35 0.00 -18.89 5.91
CA SER A 35 -1.35 -18.52 5.52
C SER A 35 -2.27 -18.38 6.74
N PHE A 36 -3.44 -17.74 6.56
CA PHE A 36 -4.48 -17.75 7.59
C PHE A 36 -4.88 -19.16 8.04
N LYS A 37 -4.86 -20.14 7.13
CA LYS A 37 -5.20 -21.53 7.45
C LYS A 37 -4.20 -22.11 8.44
N ASP A 38 -2.91 -21.78 8.28
CA ASP A 38 -1.83 -22.32 9.10
C ASP A 38 -1.86 -21.79 10.54
N VAL A 39 -2.39 -20.58 10.74
CA VAL A 39 -2.43 -19.92 12.06
C VAL A 39 -3.78 -20.04 12.77
N GLY A 40 -4.76 -20.70 12.17
CA GLY A 40 -6.10 -20.88 12.75
C GLY A 40 -7.09 -19.74 12.44
N GLY A 41 -6.85 -18.96 11.39
CA GLY A 41 -7.78 -17.99 10.83
C GLY A 41 -7.37 -16.52 11.00
N ARG A 42 -8.22 -15.62 10.48
CA ARG A 42 -7.96 -14.16 10.41
C ARG A 42 -7.78 -13.49 11.77
N THR A 43 -8.32 -14.05 12.86
CA THR A 43 -8.15 -13.49 14.21
C THR A 43 -6.74 -13.69 14.77
N GLN A 44 -5.89 -14.44 14.07
CA GLN A 44 -4.53 -14.80 14.48
C GLN A 44 -3.45 -14.18 13.58
N MET A 45 -3.70 -13.00 12.97
CA MET A 45 -2.77 -12.33 12.04
C MET A 45 -1.34 -12.18 12.59
N HIS A 46 -1.20 -11.82 13.86
CA HIS A 46 0.10 -11.76 14.56
C HIS A 46 0.92 -13.06 14.55
N LYS A 47 0.34 -14.21 14.19
CA LYS A 47 1.07 -15.48 14.09
C LYS A 47 1.55 -15.79 12.67
N LEU A 48 1.20 -14.96 11.69
CA LEU A 48 1.52 -15.20 10.28
C LEU A 48 3.03 -15.14 10.02
N GLY A 49 3.75 -14.32 10.77
CA GLY A 49 5.17 -14.07 10.58
C GLY A 49 5.42 -13.23 9.31
N VAL A 50 6.43 -12.37 9.32
CA VAL A 50 6.84 -11.57 8.15
C VAL A 50 7.91 -12.33 7.38
N SER A 51 7.75 -12.53 6.07
CA SER A 51 8.82 -13.06 5.21
C SER A 51 9.69 -11.92 4.70
N ILE A 52 9.08 -10.92 4.06
CA ILE A 52 9.72 -9.69 3.58
C ILE A 52 8.82 -8.49 3.92
N GLY A 53 9.43 -7.38 4.34
CA GLY A 53 8.80 -6.06 4.33
C GLY A 53 9.52 -5.14 3.36
N VAL A 54 8.76 -4.33 2.60
CA VAL A 54 9.32 -3.31 1.72
C VAL A 54 8.68 -1.96 2.03
N ALA A 55 9.51 -0.92 2.05
CA ALA A 55 9.06 0.46 2.12
C ALA A 55 9.75 1.32 1.07
N TYR A 56 9.05 2.33 0.56
CA TYR A 56 9.58 3.43 -0.21
C TYR A 56 9.45 4.73 0.59
N ARG A 57 10.48 5.57 0.54
CA ARG A 57 10.48 6.87 1.23
C ARG A 57 10.57 8.02 0.24
N TYR A 58 9.67 9.00 0.38
CA TYR A 58 9.67 10.19 -0.48
C TYR A 58 10.80 11.18 -0.17
N ASP A 59 11.35 11.17 1.06
CA ASP A 59 12.41 12.10 1.46
C ASP A 59 13.77 11.77 0.86
N THR A 60 14.07 10.48 0.65
CA THR A 60 15.33 10.02 0.04
C THR A 60 15.18 9.41 -1.35
N ASP A 61 13.95 9.15 -1.81
CA ASP A 61 13.66 8.42 -3.07
C ASP A 61 14.26 7.00 -3.09
N GLU A 62 14.28 6.34 -1.93
CA GLU A 62 14.89 5.03 -1.74
C GLU A 62 13.89 3.97 -1.28
N TYR A 63 14.21 2.72 -1.61
CA TYR A 63 13.53 1.54 -1.08
C TYR A 63 14.33 0.94 0.07
N LEU A 64 13.63 0.60 1.15
CA LEU A 64 14.09 -0.29 2.21
C LEU A 64 13.45 -1.66 2.01
N THR A 65 14.27 -2.71 1.96
CA THR A 65 13.80 -4.11 1.93
C THR A 65 14.40 -4.84 3.11
N VAL A 66 13.57 -5.46 3.93
CA VAL A 66 13.96 -6.15 5.17
C VAL A 66 13.38 -7.54 5.24
N THR A 67 14.14 -8.46 5.80
CA THR A 67 13.67 -9.79 6.25
C THR A 67 13.08 -9.68 7.65
N GLU A 68 12.48 -10.76 8.15
CA GLU A 68 11.97 -10.84 9.53
C GLU A 68 12.99 -10.36 10.58
N GLU A 69 14.26 -10.77 10.46
CA GLU A 69 15.33 -10.42 11.40
C GLU A 69 15.59 -8.91 11.48
N ARG A 70 15.28 -8.18 10.42
CA ARG A 70 15.48 -6.73 10.30
C ARG A 70 14.18 -5.94 10.32
N ILE A 71 13.05 -6.58 10.66
CA ILE A 71 11.73 -5.94 10.60
C ILE A 71 11.61 -4.73 11.54
N GLY A 72 12.42 -4.69 12.60
CA GLY A 72 12.54 -3.53 13.48
C GLY A 72 12.89 -2.25 12.74
N GLU A 73 13.72 -2.31 11.69
CA GLU A 73 14.09 -1.15 10.87
C GLU A 73 12.89 -0.58 10.11
N LEU A 74 12.01 -1.45 9.60
CA LEU A 74 10.75 -1.01 8.98
C LEU A 74 9.86 -0.34 10.01
N ILE A 75 9.69 -0.95 11.19
CA ILE A 75 8.84 -0.40 12.26
C ILE A 75 9.33 0.98 12.71
N GLU A 76 10.64 1.15 12.90
CA GLU A 76 11.25 2.45 13.24
C GLU A 76 11.01 3.48 12.14
N LEU A 77 11.15 3.07 10.87
CA LEU A 77 10.86 3.94 9.74
C LEU A 77 9.40 4.42 9.75
N LEU A 78 8.44 3.50 9.94
CA LEU A 78 7.01 3.82 9.99
C LEU A 78 6.67 4.77 11.16
N GLN A 79 7.27 4.57 12.33
CA GLN A 79 7.06 5.47 13.49
C GLN A 79 7.65 6.86 13.28
N SER A 80 8.68 6.98 12.47
CA SER A 80 9.33 8.26 12.16
C SER A 80 8.67 9.03 11.01
N ALA A 81 7.70 8.42 10.32
CA ALA A 81 7.02 8.98 9.17
C ALA A 81 5.97 10.03 9.59
N ASP A 82 5.87 11.10 8.82
CA ASP A 82 4.79 12.09 8.97
C ASP A 82 3.45 11.52 8.45
N LEU A 83 3.54 10.57 7.50
CA LEU A 83 2.41 9.84 6.93
C LEU A 83 2.86 8.47 6.41
N VAL A 84 2.14 7.43 6.81
CA VAL A 84 2.25 6.09 6.24
C VAL A 84 1.16 5.89 5.19
N VAL A 85 1.53 5.37 4.03
CA VAL A 85 0.62 5.07 2.92
C VAL A 85 0.72 3.56 2.62
N GLY A 86 -0.42 2.92 2.35
CA GLY A 86 -0.44 1.52 2.01
C GLY A 86 -1.81 1.06 1.53
N TYR A 87 -1.94 -0.23 1.25
CA TYR A 87 -3.18 -0.81 0.72
C TYR A 87 -3.71 -1.90 1.67
N ASN A 88 -4.73 -1.57 2.48
CA ASN A 88 -5.25 -2.42 3.55
C ASN A 88 -4.26 -2.65 4.72
N ILE A 89 -3.30 -1.75 4.91
CA ILE A 89 -2.29 -1.81 5.97
C ILE A 89 -2.88 -1.75 7.38
N ARG A 90 -3.98 -1.02 7.59
CA ARG A 90 -4.67 -1.00 8.90
C ARG A 90 -5.38 -2.34 9.17
N GLY A 91 -5.88 -2.98 8.11
CA GLY A 91 -6.68 -4.20 8.21
C GLY A 91 -5.88 -5.50 8.14
N PHE A 92 -4.57 -5.41 7.92
CA PHE A 92 -3.69 -6.56 7.74
C PHE A 92 -2.27 -6.31 8.28
N ASP A 93 -1.49 -5.45 7.64
CA ASP A 93 -0.05 -5.31 7.89
C ASP A 93 0.26 -4.91 9.32
N TYR A 94 -0.44 -3.92 9.87
CA TYR A 94 -0.29 -3.52 11.28
C TYR A 94 -0.65 -4.65 12.24
N GLU A 95 -1.64 -5.48 11.92
CA GLU A 95 -2.01 -6.64 12.73
C GLU A 95 -0.96 -7.77 12.68
N VAL A 96 -0.21 -7.87 11.59
CA VAL A 96 0.95 -8.76 11.49
C VAL A 96 2.12 -8.19 12.30
N LEU A 97 2.42 -6.90 12.13
CA LEU A 97 3.54 -6.23 12.77
C LEU A 97 3.42 -6.14 14.31
N ARG A 98 2.21 -6.25 14.87
CA ARG A 98 2.01 -6.29 16.33
C ARG A 98 2.77 -7.42 17.04
N ALA A 99 3.21 -8.44 16.32
CA ALA A 99 4.03 -9.52 16.88
C ALA A 99 5.49 -9.10 17.13
N TYR A 100 5.91 -7.96 16.57
CA TYR A 100 7.28 -7.49 16.52
C TYR A 100 7.48 -6.16 17.25
N THR A 101 6.41 -5.55 17.77
CA THR A 101 6.49 -4.29 18.50
C THR A 101 5.33 -4.14 19.48
N ASP A 102 5.60 -3.46 20.59
CA ASP A 102 4.58 -3.01 21.55
C ASP A 102 3.99 -1.63 21.18
N ALA A 103 4.51 -0.98 20.13
CA ALA A 103 4.00 0.31 19.67
C ALA A 103 2.59 0.19 19.08
N ASP A 104 1.74 1.17 19.37
CA ASP A 104 0.41 1.26 18.76
C ASP A 104 0.51 1.80 17.33
N LEU A 105 0.69 0.90 16.36
CA LEU A 105 0.76 1.24 14.94
C LEU A 105 -0.56 1.84 14.42
N SER A 106 -1.69 1.59 15.07
CA SER A 106 -2.99 2.12 14.65
C SER A 106 -3.12 3.64 14.85
N ALA A 107 -2.29 4.19 15.75
CA ALA A 107 -2.19 5.61 16.04
C ALA A 107 -1.31 6.39 15.04
N LEU A 108 -0.58 5.70 14.15
CA LEU A 108 0.24 6.36 13.14
C LEU A 108 -0.65 7.15 12.16
N PRO A 109 -0.26 8.36 11.75
CA PRO A 109 -0.89 9.05 10.63
C PRO A 109 -0.83 8.14 9.39
N THR A 110 -1.98 7.66 8.93
CA THR A 110 -2.05 6.60 7.93
C THR A 110 -3.13 6.90 6.89
N CYS A 111 -2.74 6.89 5.61
CA CYS A 111 -3.62 6.86 4.45
C CYS A 111 -3.69 5.42 3.92
N ASP A 112 -4.81 4.74 4.19
CA ASP A 112 -5.06 3.38 3.72
C ASP A 112 -5.94 3.44 2.48
N LEU A 113 -5.33 3.30 1.30
CA LEU A 113 -6.00 3.54 0.02
C LEU A 113 -7.21 2.62 -0.17
N MET A 114 -7.15 1.39 0.33
CA MET A 114 -8.24 0.42 0.19
C MET A 114 -9.43 0.81 1.05
N LEU A 115 -9.20 1.19 2.31
CA LEU A 115 -10.27 1.58 3.22
C LEU A 115 -10.93 2.90 2.81
N ASP A 116 -10.16 3.86 2.32
CA ASP A 116 -10.71 5.11 1.77
C ASP A 116 -11.62 4.82 0.57
N LEU A 117 -11.21 3.91 -0.33
CA LEU A 117 -12.04 3.46 -1.44
C LEU A 117 -13.24 2.64 -0.96
N GLU A 118 -13.10 1.76 0.04
CA GLU A 118 -14.21 0.99 0.61
C GLU A 118 -15.31 1.92 1.11
N ALA A 119 -14.96 3.03 1.78
CA ALA A 119 -15.91 4.02 2.27
C ALA A 119 -16.73 4.66 1.14
N GLN A 120 -16.14 4.87 -0.04
CA GLN A 120 -16.83 5.43 -1.21
C GLN A 120 -17.61 4.38 -2.01
N LEU A 121 -17.10 3.14 -2.07
CA LEU A 121 -17.60 2.11 -2.99
C LEU A 121 -18.54 1.09 -2.34
N GLY A 122 -18.53 0.97 -1.02
CA GLY A 122 -19.27 -0.04 -0.26
C GLY A 122 -18.73 -1.47 -0.40
N PHE A 123 -17.53 -1.64 -0.97
CA PHE A 123 -16.82 -2.92 -1.05
C PHE A 123 -15.31 -2.67 -1.13
N ARG A 124 -14.51 -3.68 -0.81
CA ARG A 124 -13.05 -3.65 -0.85
C ARG A 124 -12.51 -3.96 -2.25
N PRO A 125 -12.03 -2.97 -3.02
CA PRO A 125 -11.43 -3.27 -4.31
C PRO A 125 -10.05 -3.92 -4.13
N LYS A 126 -9.63 -4.78 -5.06
CA LYS A 126 -8.25 -5.27 -5.12
C LYS A 126 -7.33 -4.19 -5.68
N LEU A 127 -6.10 -4.08 -5.17
CA LEU A 127 -5.09 -3.13 -5.65
C LEU A 127 -4.95 -3.20 -7.18
N GLU A 128 -4.77 -4.41 -7.73
CA GLU A 128 -4.64 -4.62 -9.17
C GLU A 128 -5.83 -4.07 -9.97
N SER A 129 -7.06 -4.20 -9.47
CA SER A 129 -8.27 -3.72 -10.18
C SER A 129 -8.30 -2.19 -10.28
N VAL A 130 -7.84 -1.49 -9.25
CA VAL A 130 -7.76 -0.03 -9.23
C VAL A 130 -6.56 0.45 -10.03
N ALA A 131 -5.38 -0.16 -9.80
CA ALA A 131 -4.14 0.19 -10.46
C ALA A 131 -4.21 -0.03 -11.98
N SER A 132 -4.67 -1.18 -12.46
CA SER A 132 -4.80 -1.44 -13.90
C SER A 132 -5.75 -0.47 -14.59
N SER A 133 -6.86 -0.11 -13.92
CA SER A 133 -7.85 0.83 -14.45
C SER A 133 -7.33 2.27 -14.45
N THR A 134 -6.51 2.65 -13.47
CA THR A 134 -6.05 4.03 -13.25
C THR A 134 -4.74 4.32 -13.99
N LEU A 135 -3.77 3.41 -13.89
CA LEU A 135 -2.41 3.58 -14.37
C LEU A 135 -2.17 2.85 -15.71
N GLY A 136 -3.12 2.03 -16.17
CA GLY A 136 -2.96 1.22 -17.38
C GLY A 136 -1.93 0.08 -17.23
N THR A 137 -1.57 -0.27 -15.98
CA THR A 137 -0.62 -1.35 -15.69
C THR A 137 -1.25 -2.72 -15.93
N GLY A 138 -0.48 -3.64 -16.50
CA GLY A 138 -0.91 -5.00 -16.79
C GLY A 138 -0.16 -6.02 -15.94
N LYS A 139 -0.90 -6.67 -15.03
CA LYS A 139 -0.52 -7.75 -14.09
C LYS A 139 0.20 -7.31 -12.81
N SER A 140 -0.30 -7.77 -11.67
CA SER A 140 0.51 -8.05 -10.47
C SER A 140 0.37 -9.55 -10.13
N ALA A 141 1.37 -10.12 -9.46
CA ALA A 141 1.30 -11.52 -9.03
C ALA A 141 0.26 -11.69 -7.90
N ASP A 142 -0.15 -12.93 -7.62
CA ASP A 142 -1.09 -13.25 -6.54
C ASP A 142 -0.32 -13.44 -5.23
N GLY A 143 -0.73 -12.84 -4.12
CA GLY A 143 -0.12 -13.07 -2.80
C GLY A 143 -0.11 -14.56 -2.37
N LEU A 144 -0.94 -15.42 -2.96
CA LEU A 144 -0.81 -16.87 -2.79
C LEU A 144 0.51 -17.44 -3.32
N GLN A 145 1.13 -16.77 -4.30
CA GLN A 145 2.42 -17.12 -4.87
C GLN A 145 3.58 -16.82 -3.92
N ALA A 146 3.51 -15.71 -3.15
CA ALA A 146 4.53 -15.36 -2.17
C ALA A 146 4.68 -16.41 -1.07
N LEU A 147 3.57 -16.97 -0.58
CA LEU A 147 3.58 -18.06 0.39
C LEU A 147 4.23 -19.34 -0.17
N GLU A 148 4.09 -19.60 -1.47
CA GLU A 148 4.71 -20.76 -2.10
C GLU A 148 6.22 -20.54 -2.28
N TRP A 149 6.64 -19.36 -2.72
CA TRP A 149 8.06 -18.98 -2.78
C TRP A 149 8.73 -19.06 -1.40
N TRP A 150 8.03 -18.68 -0.33
CA TRP A 150 8.54 -18.82 1.03
C TRP A 150 8.83 -20.28 1.38
N ARG A 151 7.91 -21.21 1.06
CA ARG A 151 8.13 -22.65 1.28
C ARG A 151 9.29 -23.21 0.47
N GLN A 152 9.56 -22.62 -0.69
CA GLN A 152 10.65 -23.00 -1.59
C GLN A 152 11.98 -22.30 -1.27
N GLY A 153 11.98 -21.35 -0.31
CA GLY A 153 13.17 -20.55 0.03
C GLY A 153 13.54 -19.51 -1.04
N GLU A 154 12.62 -19.15 -1.93
CA GLU A 154 12.85 -18.19 -3.03
C GLU A 154 12.62 -16.74 -2.57
N ILE A 155 13.42 -16.29 -1.61
CA ILE A 155 13.26 -15.00 -0.92
C ILE A 155 13.35 -13.80 -1.86
N GLU A 156 14.22 -13.87 -2.87
CA GLU A 156 14.41 -12.80 -3.84
C GLU A 156 13.12 -12.52 -4.64
N LYS A 157 12.36 -13.56 -4.99
CA LYS A 157 11.09 -13.40 -5.71
C LYS A 157 10.02 -12.73 -4.85
N ILE A 158 9.98 -13.06 -3.56
CA ILE A 158 9.08 -12.40 -2.60
C ILE A 158 9.45 -10.92 -2.50
N ALA A 159 10.75 -10.60 -2.41
CA ALA A 159 11.22 -9.23 -2.34
C ALA A 159 10.92 -8.42 -3.60
N GLU A 160 11.12 -9.00 -4.79
CA GLU A 160 10.75 -8.37 -6.06
C GLU A 160 9.25 -8.10 -6.15
N TYR A 161 8.42 -9.07 -5.76
CA TYR A 161 6.97 -8.94 -5.76
C TYR A 161 6.47 -7.88 -4.77
N CYS A 162 6.90 -7.92 -3.51
CA CYS A 162 6.51 -6.95 -2.50
C CYS A 162 6.97 -5.52 -2.90
N LYS A 163 8.17 -5.39 -3.48
CA LYS A 163 8.65 -4.11 -4.00
C LYS A 163 7.79 -3.58 -5.15
N GLU A 164 7.28 -4.45 -6.01
CA GLU A 164 6.36 -4.09 -7.07
C GLU A 164 5.02 -3.61 -6.51
N ASP A 165 4.46 -4.28 -5.49
CA ASP A 165 3.22 -3.84 -4.84
C ASP A 165 3.39 -2.48 -4.12
N VAL A 166 4.55 -2.22 -3.49
CA VAL A 166 4.90 -0.88 -2.98
C VAL A 166 4.98 0.16 -4.10
N ARG A 167 5.63 -0.17 -5.23
CA ARG A 167 5.74 0.74 -6.39
C ARG A 167 4.36 1.09 -6.95
N VAL A 168 3.50 0.09 -7.15
CA VAL A 168 2.14 0.28 -7.66
C VAL A 168 1.29 1.11 -6.69
N THR A 169 1.41 0.85 -5.38
CA THR A 169 0.71 1.63 -4.35
C THR A 169 1.17 3.09 -4.34
N LYS A 170 2.49 3.33 -4.44
CA LYS A 170 3.07 4.67 -4.57
C LYS A 170 2.53 5.40 -5.79
N GLU A 171 2.57 4.77 -6.96
CA GLU A 171 2.10 5.38 -8.20
C GLU A 171 0.59 5.69 -8.19
N LEU A 172 -0.21 4.81 -7.56
CA LEU A 172 -1.64 5.04 -7.40
C LEU A 172 -1.91 6.22 -6.45
N TYR A 173 -1.18 6.31 -5.34
CA TYR A 173 -1.27 7.45 -4.42
C TYR A 173 -0.85 8.76 -5.11
N ASP A 174 0.26 8.76 -5.85
CA ASP A 174 0.73 9.91 -6.64
C ASP A 174 -0.29 10.35 -7.70
N PHE A 175 -0.96 9.39 -8.35
CA PHE A 175 -2.03 9.68 -9.29
C PHE A 175 -3.21 10.34 -8.56
N GLY A 176 -3.68 9.73 -7.47
CA GLY A 176 -4.82 10.25 -6.73
C GLY A 176 -4.57 11.64 -6.15
N LYS A 177 -3.39 11.90 -5.59
CA LYS A 177 -3.01 13.21 -5.05
C LYS A 177 -3.06 14.31 -6.12
N ARG A 178 -2.55 14.00 -7.33
CA ARG A 178 -2.56 14.92 -8.47
C ARG A 178 -3.96 15.16 -9.04
N ASN A 179 -4.78 14.11 -9.16
CA ASN A 179 -6.01 14.12 -9.94
C ASN A 179 -7.31 14.22 -9.09
N ARG A 180 -7.23 14.01 -7.78
CA ARG A 180 -8.39 13.90 -6.85
C ARG A 180 -9.37 12.78 -7.20
N CYS A 181 -8.94 11.83 -8.02
CA CYS A 181 -9.74 10.67 -8.37
C CYS A 181 -8.86 9.48 -8.74
N VAL A 182 -9.47 8.31 -8.77
CA VAL A 182 -8.93 7.08 -9.36
C VAL A 182 -9.99 6.43 -10.24
N LEU A 183 -9.57 5.48 -11.07
CA LEU A 183 -10.47 4.70 -11.92
C LEU A 183 -10.60 3.28 -11.37
N ILE A 184 -11.82 2.74 -11.43
CA ILE A 184 -12.07 1.34 -11.10
C ILE A 184 -12.99 0.69 -12.14
N SER A 185 -12.61 -0.47 -12.63
CA SER A 185 -13.45 -1.32 -13.45
C SER A 185 -13.89 -2.55 -12.66
N ARG A 186 -15.18 -2.90 -12.75
CA ARG A 186 -15.61 -4.26 -12.44
C ARG A 186 -15.26 -5.13 -13.65
N PHE A 187 -14.99 -6.41 -13.42
CA PHE A 187 -14.63 -7.35 -14.49
C PHE A 187 -15.62 -7.25 -15.67
N GLY A 188 -15.11 -6.87 -16.85
CA GLY A 188 -15.88 -6.68 -18.09
C GLY A 188 -16.70 -5.38 -18.20
N GLY A 189 -16.62 -4.47 -17.22
CA GLY A 189 -17.33 -3.19 -17.20
C GLY A 189 -16.47 -2.00 -17.61
N LYS A 190 -17.11 -0.91 -18.02
CA LYS A 190 -16.45 0.39 -18.25
C LYS A 190 -15.86 0.90 -16.93
N ALA A 191 -14.63 1.41 -16.96
CA ALA A 191 -14.03 2.06 -15.80
C ALA A 191 -14.91 3.24 -15.34
N ARG A 192 -15.16 3.32 -14.03
CA ARG A 192 -15.82 4.45 -13.38
C ARG A 192 -14.79 5.26 -12.60
N GLN A 193 -14.95 6.58 -12.62
CA GLN A 193 -14.21 7.47 -11.75
C GLN A 193 -14.74 7.38 -10.31
N VAL A 194 -13.81 7.45 -9.36
CA VAL A 194 -14.08 7.53 -7.93
C VAL A 194 -13.29 8.71 -7.41
N ASP A 195 -13.97 9.70 -6.84
CA ASP A 195 -13.32 10.86 -6.25
C ASP A 195 -12.69 10.49 -4.89
N ILE A 196 -11.51 11.04 -4.61
CA ILE A 196 -10.72 10.78 -3.39
C ILE A 196 -10.10 12.09 -2.86
N ASP A 197 -9.72 12.09 -1.58
CA ASP A 197 -9.15 13.27 -0.88
C ASP A 197 -7.80 12.95 -0.20
N TRP A 198 -6.89 12.34 -0.97
CA TRP A 198 -5.51 12.03 -0.58
C TRP A 198 -4.54 13.21 -0.72
#